data_AF-G2M295-F1
#
_entry.id   AF-G2M295-F1
#
_cell.length_a   1.000
_cell.length_b   1.000
_cell.length_c   1.000
_cell.angle_alpha   90.00
_cell.angle_beta   90.00
_cell.angle_gamma   90.00
#
_symmetry.space_group_name_H-M   'P 1'
#
loop_
_entity.id
_entity.type
_entity.pdbx_description
1 polymer ?
#
loop_
_entity_poly.entity_id
_entity_poly.type
_entity_poly.pdbx_seq_one_letter_code
_entity_poly.pdbx_strand_id
1 'polypeptide(L)'
;MPSKEEMLELIERASQELREEGVNPDILLAGPGFVEVMGELIDVLDLPVYIIKELEYDAVIADSRYLGQVRKASKRISIEPLIVEEEVWEEIRKL
;
A
#
# COMPACT_ATOMS: atom_id res chain seq x y z
N MET A 1 -3.89 -10.88 -10.86
CA MET A 1 -3.50 -9.82 -9.94
C MET A 1 -4.49 -9.79 -8.78
N PRO A 2 -4.09 -9.38 -7.55
CA PRO A 2 -5.04 -9.07 -6.48
C PRO A 2 -6.19 -8.20 -6.99
N SER A 3 -7.39 -8.39 -6.45
CA SER A 3 -8.53 -7.62 -6.93
C SER A 3 -8.30 -6.13 -6.66
N LYS A 4 -8.81 -5.31 -7.58
CA LYS A 4 -8.71 -3.86 -7.47
C LYS A 4 -9.34 -3.35 -6.17
N GLU A 5 -10.42 -4.00 -5.72
CA GLU A 5 -11.06 -3.67 -4.45
C GLU A 5 -10.18 -3.99 -3.23
N GLU A 6 -9.55 -5.17 -3.16
CA GLU A 6 -8.70 -5.57 -2.02
C GLU A 6 -7.54 -4.61 -1.78
N MET A 7 -6.92 -4.13 -2.85
CA MET A 7 -5.78 -3.20 -2.78
C MET A 7 -6.21 -1.83 -2.22
N LEU A 8 -7.36 -1.32 -2.66
CA LEU A 8 -7.92 -0.07 -2.16
C LEU A 8 -8.35 -0.20 -0.70
N GLU A 9 -8.99 -1.31 -0.33
CA GLU A 9 -9.39 -1.60 1.05
C GLU A 9 -8.18 -1.64 2.00
N LEU A 10 -7.05 -2.21 1.56
CA LEU A 10 -5.81 -2.23 2.32
C LEU A 10 -5.31 -0.81 2.64
N ILE A 11 -5.29 0.06 1.64
CA ILE A 11 -4.85 1.46 1.79
C ILE A 11 -5.85 2.25 2.63
N GLU A 12 -7.15 2.09 2.41
CA GLU A 12 -8.19 2.78 3.17
C GLU A 12 -8.18 2.37 4.64
N ARG A 13 -8.03 1.07 4.92
CA ARG A 13 -7.91 0.56 6.28
C ARG A 13 -6.65 1.09 6.96
N ALA A 14 -5.49 1.06 6.30
CA ALA A 14 -4.26 1.62 6.86
C ALA A 14 -4.40 3.13 7.13
N SER A 15 -5.06 3.87 6.25
CA SER A 15 -5.38 5.28 6.43
C SER A 15 -6.27 5.53 7.64
N GLN A 16 -7.30 4.71 7.80
CA GLN A 16 -8.27 4.83 8.88
C GLN A 16 -7.64 4.52 10.24
N GLU A 17 -6.83 3.48 10.33
CA GLU A 17 -6.10 3.14 11.57
C GLU A 17 -5.16 4.28 11.99
N LEU A 18 -4.51 4.97 11.04
CA LEU A 18 -3.71 6.16 11.31
C LEU A 18 -4.57 7.34 11.79
N ARG A 19 -5.73 7.57 11.17
CA ARG A 19 -6.69 8.62 11.61
C ARG A 19 -7.19 8.38 13.03
N GLU A 20 -7.46 7.13 13.40
CA GLU A 20 -7.86 6.75 14.76
C GLU A 20 -6.75 6.98 15.80
N GLU A 21 -5.49 6.92 15.37
CA GLU A 21 -4.32 7.26 16.18
C GLU A 21 -4.05 8.78 16.25
N GLY A 22 -4.88 9.60 15.60
CA GLY A 22 -4.81 11.06 15.66
C GLY A 22 -3.81 11.67 14.68
N VAL A 23 -3.35 10.93 13.68
CA VAL A 23 -2.51 11.45 12.59
C VAL A 23 -3.32 11.55 11.30
N ASN A 24 -2.92 12.42 10.37
CA ASN A 24 -3.64 12.63 9.12
C ASN A 24 -2.74 12.25 7.93
N PRO A 25 -2.87 11.02 7.40
CA PRO A 25 -2.05 10.59 6.29
C PRO A 25 -2.31 11.45 5.05
N ASP A 26 -1.24 11.93 4.44
CA ASP A 26 -1.29 12.88 3.33
C ASP A 26 -0.31 12.51 2.21
N ILE A 27 0.49 11.46 2.36
CA ILE A 27 1.40 10.95 1.31
C ILE A 27 1.43 9.42 1.29
N LEU A 28 1.78 8.87 0.12
CA LEU A 28 2.14 7.46 -0.06
C LEU A 28 3.58 7.36 -0.60
N LEU A 29 4.44 6.65 0.11
CA LEU A 29 5.78 6.27 -0.36
C LEU A 29 5.68 4.84 -0.89
N ALA A 30 5.77 4.63 -2.20
CA ALA A 30 5.52 3.34 -2.81
C ALA A 30 6.77 2.76 -3.48
N GLY A 31 6.95 1.45 -3.36
CA GLY A 31 7.95 0.72 -4.14
C GLY A 31 7.52 0.57 -5.60
N PRO A 32 8.48 0.38 -6.53
CA PRO A 32 8.18 0.24 -7.95
C PRO A 32 7.27 -0.97 -8.25
N GLY A 33 7.47 -2.10 -7.56
CA GLY A 33 6.62 -3.29 -7.71
C GLY A 33 5.22 -3.06 -7.15
N PHE A 34 5.11 -2.31 -6.04
CA PHE A 34 3.80 -1.88 -5.52
C PHE A 34 3.01 -1.08 -6.55
N VAL A 35 3.66 -0.11 -7.21
CA VAL A 35 3.03 0.73 -8.24
C VAL A 35 2.70 -0.08 -9.50
N GLU A 36 3.56 -1.00 -9.91
CA GLU A 36 3.29 -1.88 -11.05
C GLU A 36 2.02 -2.72 -10.83
N VAL A 37 1.84 -3.29 -9.65
CA VAL A 37 0.65 -4.08 -9.32
C VAL A 37 -0.59 -3.21 -9.16
N MET A 38 -0.47 -2.03 -8.54
CA MET A 38 -1.58 -1.08 -8.44
C MET A 38 -2.06 -0.57 -9.81
N GLY A 39 -1.12 -0.36 -10.75
CA GLY A 39 -1.42 0.16 -12.08
C GLY A 39 -2.22 1.46 -12.01
N GLU A 40 -3.30 1.55 -12.78
CA GLU A 40 -4.21 2.72 -12.85
C GLU A 40 -4.91 3.05 -11.53
N LEU A 41 -4.95 2.12 -10.57
CA LEU A 41 -5.54 2.41 -9.25
C LEU A 41 -4.73 3.43 -8.45
N ILE A 42 -3.45 3.61 -8.78
CA ILE A 42 -2.63 4.62 -8.13
C ILE A 42 -3.21 6.03 -8.36
N ASP A 43 -3.85 6.26 -9.52
CA ASP A 43 -4.37 7.56 -9.93
C ASP A 43 -5.71 7.90 -9.25
N VAL A 44 -6.40 6.92 -8.67
CA VAL A 44 -7.64 7.15 -7.92
C VAL A 44 -7.38 7.48 -6.44
N LEU A 45 -6.14 7.34 -5.98
CA LEU A 45 -5.75 7.74 -4.64
C LEU A 45 -5.67 9.27 -4.58
N ASP A 46 -6.39 9.88 -3.64
CA ASP A 46 -6.29 11.31 -3.34
C ASP A 46 -5.05 11.61 -2.46
N LEU A 47 -3.90 11.05 -2.85
CA LEU A 47 -2.64 11.14 -2.13
C LEU A 47 -1.48 11.33 -3.13
N PRO A 48 -0.60 12.31 -2.93
CA PRO A 48 0.68 12.37 -3.60
C PRO A 48 1.47 11.07 -3.38
N VAL A 49 1.92 10.46 -4.49
CA VAL A 49 2.69 9.22 -4.48
C VAL A 49 4.15 9.49 -4.84
N TYR A 50 5.07 8.98 -4.01
CA TYR A 50 6.52 9.10 -4.21
C TYR A 50 7.13 7.72 -4.35
N ILE A 51 7.92 7.50 -5.40
CA ILE A 51 8.55 6.21 -5.65
C ILE A 51 9.85 6.08 -4.85
N ILE A 52 9.90 5.07 -3.98
CA ILE A 52 11.07 4.72 -3.17
C ILE A 52 11.55 3.33 -3.59
N LYS A 53 12.73 3.25 -4.20
CA LYS A 53 13.22 2.02 -4.85
C LYS A 53 13.37 0.85 -3.87
N GLU A 54 13.79 1.15 -2.64
CA GLU A 54 14.09 0.20 -1.58
C GLU A 54 12.83 -0.48 -1.00
N LEU A 55 11.63 0.02 -1.31
CA LEU A 55 10.38 -0.57 -0.82
C LEU A 55 9.88 -1.73 -1.69
N GLU A 56 10.35 -1.88 -2.94
CA GLU A 56 9.97 -2.98 -3.85
C GLU A 56 8.44 -3.18 -3.97
N TYR A 57 7.89 -4.21 -3.33
CA TYR A 57 6.46 -4.57 -3.31
C TYR A 57 5.69 -3.97 -2.12
N ASP A 58 6.28 -3.01 -1.42
CA ASP A 58 5.67 -2.37 -0.28
C ASP A 58 5.39 -0.89 -0.54
N ALA A 59 4.47 -0.34 0.25
CA ALA A 59 4.24 1.08 0.37
C ALA A 59 4.16 1.51 1.84
N VAL A 60 4.38 2.79 2.09
CA VAL A 60 4.24 3.42 3.39
C VAL A 60 3.30 4.60 3.25
N ILE A 61 2.14 4.51 3.88
CA ILE A 61 1.22 5.64 4.03
C ILE A 61 1.59 6.43 5.28
N ALA A 62 1.68 7.75 5.19
CA ALA A 62 2.21 8.57 6.28
C ALA A 62 1.58 9.97 6.38
N ASP A 63 1.60 10.54 7.59
CA ASP A 63 1.44 11.99 7.81
C ASP A 63 2.83 12.63 7.71
N SER A 64 3.05 13.35 6.62
CA SER A 64 4.31 13.98 6.25
C SER A 64 4.84 14.95 7.32
N ARG A 65 3.95 15.53 8.14
CA ARG A 65 4.33 16.50 9.19
C ARG A 65 5.00 15.84 10.38
N TYR A 66 4.69 14.58 10.64
CA TYR A 66 5.15 13.84 11.81
C TYR A 66 6.03 12.63 11.47
N LEU A 67 6.21 12.32 10.19
CA LEU A 67 7.06 11.23 9.73
C LEU A 67 8.49 11.37 10.30
N GLY A 68 8.97 10.31 10.95
CA GLY A 68 10.29 10.29 11.61
C GLY A 68 10.34 11.02 12.96
N GLN A 69 9.31 11.77 13.33
CA GLN A 69 9.20 12.46 14.62
C GLN A 69 8.35 11.68 15.62
N VAL A 70 7.30 11.01 15.15
CA VAL A 70 6.37 10.23 15.97
C VAL A 70 6.34 8.78 15.48
N ARG A 71 6.44 7.81 16.41
CA ARG A 71 6.49 6.36 16.09
C ARG A 71 5.31 5.83 15.26
N LYS A 72 4.18 6.54 15.27
CA LYS A 72 2.89 6.13 14.70
C LYS A 72 2.42 7.04 13.56
N ALA A 73 3.33 7.84 13.00
CA ALA A 73 3.00 8.74 11.87
C ALA A 73 2.88 8.02 10.52
N SER A 74 3.06 6.69 10.48
CA SER A 74 3.06 5.94 9.23
C SER A 74 2.69 4.47 9.42
N LYS A 75 2.15 3.85 8.37
CA LYS A 75 1.94 2.40 8.27
C LYS A 75 2.52 1.86 6.98
N ARG A 76 3.16 0.70 7.08
CA ARG A 76 3.66 -0.08 5.94
C ARG A 76 2.57 -1.04 5.47
N ILE A 77 2.40 -1.11 4.16
CA ILE A 77 1.45 -1.96 3.44
C ILE A 77 2.31 -2.83 2.52
N SER A 78 2.16 -4.15 2.61
CA SER A 78 2.87 -5.10 1.75
C SER A 78 1.86 -5.85 0.90
N ILE A 79 2.10 -5.90 -0.41
CA ILE A 79 1.22 -6.58 -1.37
C ILE A 79 1.81 -7.90 -1.88
N GLU A 80 3.06 -8.20 -1.52
CA GLU A 80 3.72 -9.46 -1.84
C GLU A 80 2.90 -10.70 -1.41
N PRO A 81 2.25 -10.74 -0.23
CA PRO A 81 1.41 -11.88 0.15
C PRO A 81 0.25 -12.14 -0.82
N LEU A 82 -0.36 -11.08 -1.36
CA LEU A 82 -1.48 -11.20 -2.29
C LEU A 82 -1.04 -11.75 -3.65
N ILE A 83 0.17 -11.42 -4.08
CA ILE A 83 0.77 -11.94 -5.31
C ILE A 83 1.03 -13.44 -5.18
N VAL A 84 1.65 -13.85 -4.06
CA VAL A 84 1.96 -15.27 -3.79
C VAL A 84 0.70 -16.11 -3.66
N GLU A 85 -0.33 -15.61 -2.97
CA GLU A 85 -1.61 -16.30 -2.83
C GLU A 85 -2.24 -16.60 -4.19
N GLU A 86 -2.18 -15.65 -5.11
CA GLU A 86 -2.73 -15.82 -6.45
C GLU A 86 -1.95 -16.84 -7.28
N GLU A 87 -0.62 -16.77 -7.28
CA GLU A 87 0.23 -17.74 -8.00
C GLU A 87 -0.10 -19.18 -7.57
N VAL A 88 -0.25 -19.39 -6.26
CA VAL A 88 -0.64 -20.70 -5.70
C VAL A 88 -2.03 -21.13 -6.18
N TRP A 89 -2.99 -20.21 -6.22
CA TRP A 89 -4.34 -20.51 -6.75
C TRP A 89 -4.34 -20.86 -8.24
N GLU A 90 -3.51 -20.20 -9.04
CA GLU A 90 -3.34 -20.54 -10.46
C GLU A 90 -2.73 -21.92 -10.66
N GLU A 91 -1.76 -22.31 -9.84
CA GLU A 91 -1.17 -23.66 -9.87
C GLU A 91 -2.21 -24.73 -9.56
N ILE A 92 -3.05 -24.54 -8.53
CA ILE A 92 -4.12 -25.48 -8.17
C ILE A 92 -5.14 -25.64 -9.31
N ARG A 93 -5.49 -24.55 -10.03
CA ARG A 93 -6.44 -24.62 -11.16
C ARG A 93 -5.91 -25.39 -12.37
N LYS A 94 -4.59 -25.58 -12.46
CA LYS A 94 -3.93 -26.31 -13.55
C LYS A 94 -3.80 -27.82 -13.26
N LEU A 95 -4.17 -28.26 -12.05
CA LEU A 95 -4.23 -29.68 -11.63
C LEU A 95 -5.61 -30.29 -11.87
#